data_AF-A0A4Y8LZD3-F1
#
_entry.id   AF-A0A4Y8LZD3-F1
#
_cell.length_a   1.000
_cell.length_b   1.000
_cell.length_c   1.000
_cell.angle_alpha   90.00
_cell.angle_beta   90.00
_cell.angle_gamma   90.00
#
_symmetry.space_group_name_H-M   'P 1'
#
loop_
_entity.id
_entity.type
_entity.pdbx_description
1 polymer ?
#
loop_
_entity_poly.entity_id
_entity_poly.type
_entity_poly.pdbx_seq_one_letter_code
_entity_poly.pdbx_strand_id
1 'polypeptide(L)'
;MMTSILIVTLNNLTQTQRCLESIRLFTDAPYELILIDNGSEDGTVAWLSEQPDVRLISNGTNRGFAEACNQGAAAAKGDNILLLNNDTIVSHRWLSQLLSALYADGRTGMVGPMSNFVLPFQLLTVTFPNEESYHRFTDSFNRRDPILWKNVTSLSGFCLLLRRKTWNRLSGLDERYGIGSYEDIDLGYRALKAGLTLRVAGDTFVFHEGNSSFQQNGMDIYGIAGANRRLFLRKWRFNPERLILTVDPAFFPGRYSEAHPHHEPKGPTLPSGWFASDENGGVYRIERGYKRPVVSFEAFCRLNMSMDRVASDVGHLLDKLPTGNPLQPENRFPDGYPDVFLARDPVGDTFAVTNGIRYPFNDAGAYAALGLRQEEAVEVSDTEIILLPAGWPLRQNVWEEHELFDYLLYRGPDGTFYYGEGQRLRRIAGEDAFARYGWRRERALAIPEEVFERTPKGYDIV
;
A
#
# COMPACT_ATOMS: atom_id res chain seq x y z
N MET A 1 -28.22 8.01 -12.24
CA MET A 1 -26.80 7.94 -12.64
C MET A 1 -26.57 6.56 -13.21
N MET A 2 -25.95 6.46 -14.39
CA MET A 2 -25.67 5.18 -15.04
C MET A 2 -24.24 4.74 -14.75
N THR A 3 -24.01 3.44 -14.58
CA THR A 3 -22.67 2.86 -14.38
C THR A 3 -22.26 2.06 -15.60
N SER A 4 -21.09 2.38 -16.18
CA SER A 4 -20.46 1.54 -17.20
C SER A 4 -19.63 0.46 -16.52
N ILE A 5 -20.07 -0.79 -16.64
CA ILE A 5 -19.38 -1.95 -16.10
C ILE A 5 -18.42 -2.45 -17.17
N LEU A 6 -17.12 -2.35 -16.89
CA LEU A 6 -16.03 -2.75 -17.77
C LEU A 6 -15.51 -4.10 -17.32
N ILE A 7 -15.59 -5.10 -18.19
CA ILE A 7 -15.11 -6.45 -17.92
C ILE A 7 -14.07 -6.82 -18.97
N VAL A 8 -12.84 -7.02 -18.53
CA VAL A 8 -11.77 -7.54 -19.39
C VAL A 8 -11.78 -9.06 -19.31
N THR A 9 -11.66 -9.71 -20.46
CA THR A 9 -11.62 -11.18 -20.53
C THR A 9 -10.49 -11.68 -21.42
N LEU A 10 -9.95 -12.84 -21.04
CA LEU A 10 -8.99 -13.63 -21.81
C LEU A 10 -9.22 -15.10 -21.47
N ASN A 11 -9.90 -15.79 -22.38
CA ASN A 11 -10.53 -17.08 -22.20
C ASN A 11 -11.53 -17.07 -21.03
N ASN A 12 -11.83 -18.23 -20.43
CA ASN A 12 -12.76 -18.39 -19.32
C ASN A 12 -14.22 -18.06 -19.69
N LEU A 13 -14.70 -18.64 -20.79
CA LEU A 13 -16.10 -18.51 -21.23
C LEU A 13 -17.11 -18.79 -20.10
N THR A 14 -16.95 -19.90 -19.37
CA THR A 14 -17.89 -20.31 -18.30
C THR A 14 -17.95 -19.29 -17.17
N GLN A 15 -16.81 -18.76 -16.71
CA GLN A 15 -16.76 -17.72 -15.68
C GLN A 15 -17.41 -16.43 -16.19
N THR A 16 -17.09 -16.05 -17.43
CA THR A 16 -17.67 -14.87 -18.08
C THR A 16 -19.20 -14.96 -18.14
N GLN A 17 -19.75 -16.12 -18.52
CA GLN A 17 -21.18 -16.40 -18.51
C GLN A 17 -21.81 -16.20 -17.13
N ARG A 18 -21.23 -16.84 -16.10
CA ARG A 18 -21.71 -16.73 -14.70
C ARG A 18 -21.67 -15.28 -14.18
N CYS A 19 -20.60 -14.55 -14.49
CA CYS A 19 -20.46 -13.14 -14.13
C CYS A 19 -21.58 -12.31 -14.77
N LEU A 20 -21.77 -12.40 -16.08
CA LEU A 20 -22.83 -11.69 -16.82
C LEU A 20 -24.24 -12.02 -16.33
N GLU A 21 -24.53 -13.30 -16.10
CA GLU A 21 -25.82 -13.74 -15.55
C GLU A 21 -26.07 -13.15 -14.16
N SER A 22 -25.07 -13.16 -13.28
CA SER A 22 -25.21 -12.57 -11.95
C SER A 22 -25.45 -11.06 -12.00
N ILE A 23 -24.80 -10.33 -12.92
CA ILE A 23 -25.02 -8.90 -13.11
C ILE A 23 -26.47 -8.65 -13.56
N ARG A 24 -26.94 -9.39 -14.57
CA ARG A 24 -28.31 -9.27 -15.10
C ARG A 24 -29.37 -9.56 -14.04
N LEU A 25 -29.12 -10.52 -13.16
CA LEU A 25 -30.06 -10.92 -12.12
C LEU A 25 -30.10 -9.95 -10.93
N PHE A 26 -28.95 -9.45 -10.48
CA PHE A 26 -28.84 -8.81 -9.17
C PHE A 26 -28.55 -7.31 -9.19
N THR A 27 -28.29 -6.72 -10.34
CA THR A 27 -27.97 -5.28 -10.43
C THR A 27 -29.25 -4.44 -10.40
N ASP A 28 -29.34 -3.58 -9.39
CA ASP A 28 -30.54 -2.80 -9.03
C ASP A 28 -30.43 -1.30 -9.37
N ALA A 29 -29.42 -0.92 -10.16
CA ALA A 29 -29.19 0.44 -10.62
C ALA A 29 -28.91 0.48 -12.13
N PRO A 30 -29.16 1.58 -12.85
CA PRO A 30 -28.93 1.65 -14.29
C PRO A 30 -27.47 1.36 -14.67
N TYR A 31 -27.25 0.44 -15.61
CA TYR A 31 -25.92 0.05 -16.07
C TYR A 31 -25.86 -0.17 -17.59
N GLU A 32 -24.65 -0.18 -18.12
CA GLU A 32 -24.32 -0.74 -19.43
C GLU A 32 -23.14 -1.73 -19.27
N LEU A 33 -23.08 -2.73 -20.15
CA LEU A 33 -22.02 -3.74 -20.17
C LEU A 33 -21.06 -3.48 -21.32
N ILE A 34 -19.78 -3.35 -21.00
CA ILE A 34 -18.71 -3.21 -21.98
C ILE A 34 -17.68 -4.30 -21.72
N LEU A 35 -17.59 -5.24 -22.65
CA LEU A 35 -16.64 -6.34 -22.57
C LEU A 35 -15.48 -6.10 -23.51
N ILE A 36 -14.28 -6.28 -22.99
CA ILE A 36 -13.02 -6.11 -23.72
C ILE A 36 -12.32 -7.46 -23.74
N ASP A 37 -12.37 -8.10 -24.89
CA ASP A 37 -11.70 -9.37 -25.13
C ASP A 37 -10.25 -9.13 -25.56
N ASN A 38 -9.33 -9.73 -24.80
CA ASN A 38 -7.88 -9.63 -25.01
C ASN A 38 -7.33 -10.80 -25.85
N GLY A 39 -8.10 -11.31 -26.80
CA GLY A 39 -7.67 -12.38 -27.71
C GLY A 39 -7.99 -13.78 -27.19
N SER A 40 -9.23 -13.99 -26.76
CA SER A 40 -9.67 -15.33 -26.34
C SER A 40 -9.77 -16.29 -27.54
N GLU A 41 -9.43 -17.56 -27.29
CA GLU A 41 -9.45 -18.65 -28.28
C GLU A 41 -10.44 -19.77 -27.91
N ASP A 42 -11.13 -19.67 -26.77
CA ASP A 42 -12.01 -20.69 -26.20
C ASP A 42 -13.51 -20.54 -26.60
N GLY A 43 -13.81 -19.71 -27.59
CA GLY A 43 -15.18 -19.41 -28.01
C GLY A 43 -15.84 -18.22 -27.28
N THR A 44 -15.15 -17.58 -26.34
CA THR A 44 -15.65 -16.40 -25.61
C THR A 44 -16.13 -15.28 -26.55
N VAL A 45 -15.35 -14.93 -27.58
CA VAL A 45 -15.72 -13.87 -28.54
C VAL A 45 -16.99 -14.19 -29.32
N ALA A 46 -17.12 -15.45 -29.78
CA ALA A 46 -18.28 -15.88 -30.54
C ALA A 46 -19.55 -15.77 -29.70
N TRP A 47 -19.51 -16.28 -28.46
CA TRP A 47 -20.64 -16.21 -27.53
C TRP A 47 -20.99 -14.76 -27.15
N LEU A 48 -19.99 -13.90 -26.90
CA LEU A 48 -20.22 -12.49 -26.56
C LEU A 48 -20.83 -11.68 -27.71
N SER A 49 -20.51 -12.03 -28.96
CA SER A 49 -21.05 -11.36 -30.14
C SER A 49 -22.56 -11.59 -30.31
N GLU A 50 -23.11 -12.63 -29.68
CA GLU A 50 -24.54 -12.95 -29.70
C GLU A 50 -25.33 -12.27 -28.56
N GLN A 51 -24.65 -11.56 -27.65
CA GLN A 51 -25.29 -10.91 -26.49
C GLN A 51 -25.76 -9.48 -26.85
N PRO A 52 -27.08 -9.20 -26.91
CA PRO A 52 -27.59 -7.92 -27.43
C PRO A 52 -27.40 -6.73 -26.47
N ASP A 53 -27.21 -6.99 -25.18
CA ASP A 53 -27.01 -6.01 -24.11
C ASP A 53 -25.52 -5.72 -23.84
N VAL A 54 -24.62 -6.39 -24.56
CA VAL A 54 -23.17 -6.26 -24.42
C VAL A 54 -22.59 -5.41 -25.56
N ARG A 55 -21.77 -4.43 -25.19
CA ARG A 55 -20.85 -3.79 -26.14
C ARG A 55 -19.51 -4.51 -26.09
N LEU A 56 -19.22 -5.29 -27.13
CA LEU A 56 -17.95 -6.00 -27.27
C LEU A 56 -16.87 -5.14 -27.97
N ILE A 57 -15.67 -5.13 -27.40
CA ILE A 57 -14.42 -4.68 -28.02
C ILE A 57 -13.52 -5.92 -28.08
N SER A 58 -13.13 -6.38 -29.26
CA SER A 58 -12.24 -7.53 -29.42
C SER A 58 -10.90 -7.09 -29.98
N ASN A 59 -9.82 -7.33 -29.23
CA ASN A 59 -8.47 -6.90 -29.58
C ASN A 59 -7.72 -7.89 -30.49
N GLY A 60 -8.17 -9.14 -30.55
CA GLY A 60 -7.52 -10.24 -31.27
C GLY A 60 -6.17 -10.70 -30.67
N THR A 61 -5.56 -9.90 -29.80
CA THR A 61 -4.35 -10.22 -29.04
C THR A 61 -4.43 -9.63 -27.63
N ASN A 62 -3.61 -10.14 -26.72
CA ASN A 62 -3.58 -9.65 -25.35
C ASN A 62 -2.88 -8.28 -25.27
N ARG A 63 -3.66 -7.22 -25.05
CA ARG A 63 -3.21 -5.84 -24.86
C ARG A 63 -2.86 -5.51 -23.40
N GLY A 64 -3.03 -6.48 -22.50
CA GLY A 64 -2.89 -6.26 -21.07
C GLY A 64 -4.15 -5.66 -20.43
N PHE A 65 -4.19 -5.70 -19.10
CA PHE A 65 -5.38 -5.34 -18.33
C PHE A 65 -5.63 -3.82 -18.34
N ALA A 66 -4.58 -3.02 -18.17
CA ALA A 66 -4.67 -1.58 -18.10
C ALA A 66 -5.15 -0.95 -19.43
N GLU A 67 -4.57 -1.35 -20.56
CA GLU A 67 -4.96 -0.88 -21.89
C GLU A 67 -6.42 -1.27 -22.20
N ALA A 68 -6.80 -2.52 -21.92
CA ALA A 68 -8.16 -3.00 -22.13
C ALA A 68 -9.21 -2.24 -21.30
N CYS A 69 -8.92 -1.96 -20.03
CA CYS A 69 -9.77 -1.11 -19.20
C CYS A 69 -9.88 0.32 -19.74
N ASN A 70 -8.77 0.90 -20.22
CA ASN A 70 -8.77 2.23 -20.82
C ASN A 70 -9.62 2.30 -22.10
N GLN A 71 -9.57 1.26 -22.95
CA GLN A 71 -10.44 1.12 -24.13
C GLN A 71 -11.92 1.06 -23.74
N GLY A 72 -12.25 0.25 -22.73
CA GLY A 72 -13.60 0.16 -22.18
C GLY A 72 -14.11 1.51 -21.65
N ALA A 73 -13.28 2.21 -20.88
CA ALA A 73 -13.62 3.51 -20.32
C ALA A 73 -13.78 4.60 -21.39
N ALA A 74 -13.01 4.54 -22.48
CA ALA A 74 -13.19 5.43 -23.63
C ALA A 74 -14.51 5.18 -24.37
N ALA A 75 -14.96 3.93 -24.40
CA ALA A 75 -16.23 3.53 -25.00
C ALA A 75 -17.45 3.84 -24.11
N ALA A 76 -17.25 3.99 -22.80
CA ALA A 76 -18.30 4.15 -21.80
C ALA A 76 -19.20 5.38 -22.03
N LYS A 77 -20.47 5.29 -21.62
CA LYS A 77 -21.45 6.41 -21.59
C LYS A 77 -21.99 6.78 -20.19
N GLY A 78 -21.86 5.90 -19.19
CA GLY A 78 -22.31 6.10 -17.81
C GLY A 78 -21.52 7.12 -16.97
N ASP A 79 -22.19 7.76 -16.02
CA ASP A 79 -21.59 8.72 -15.08
C ASP A 79 -20.48 8.11 -14.20
N ASN A 80 -20.53 6.80 -14.00
CA ASN A 80 -19.58 6.02 -13.22
C ASN A 80 -18.89 4.98 -14.11
N ILE A 81 -17.63 4.69 -13.76
CA ILE A 81 -16.86 3.59 -14.30
C ILE A 81 -16.74 2.54 -13.20
N LEU A 82 -17.03 1.29 -13.51
CA LEU A 82 -16.80 0.15 -12.64
C LEU A 82 -15.88 -0.82 -13.38
N LEU A 83 -14.69 -1.08 -12.84
CA LEU A 83 -13.88 -2.23 -13.24
C LEU A 83 -14.43 -3.46 -12.54
N LEU A 84 -14.65 -4.55 -13.26
CA LEU A 84 -15.11 -5.82 -12.71
C LEU A 84 -14.42 -6.99 -13.43
N ASN A 85 -13.77 -7.88 -12.68
CA ASN A 85 -13.18 -9.08 -13.28
C ASN A 85 -14.27 -10.08 -13.71
N ASN A 86 -13.99 -10.85 -14.76
CA ASN A 86 -14.94 -11.83 -15.32
C ASN A 86 -15.11 -13.09 -14.45
N ASP A 87 -14.26 -13.29 -13.44
CA ASP A 87 -14.31 -14.38 -12.46
C ASP A 87 -14.97 -13.94 -11.14
N THR A 88 -15.90 -12.99 -11.22
CA THR A 88 -16.69 -12.50 -10.10
C THR A 88 -18.14 -12.97 -10.18
N ILE A 89 -18.79 -13.10 -9.03
CA ILE A 89 -20.23 -13.34 -8.93
C ILE A 89 -20.80 -12.23 -8.07
N VAL A 90 -21.64 -11.38 -8.65
CA VAL A 90 -22.31 -10.32 -7.90
C VAL A 90 -23.65 -10.81 -7.34
N SER A 91 -24.20 -10.09 -6.36
CA SER A 91 -25.44 -10.48 -5.70
C SER A 91 -26.22 -9.26 -5.23
N HIS A 92 -27.37 -9.48 -4.60
CA HIS A 92 -28.35 -8.47 -4.19
C HIS A 92 -27.72 -7.13 -3.74
N ARG A 93 -28.20 -6.03 -4.34
CA ARG A 93 -27.88 -4.63 -3.97
C ARG A 93 -26.41 -4.23 -4.05
N TRP A 94 -25.54 -5.05 -4.64
CA TRP A 94 -24.12 -4.77 -4.70
C TRP A 94 -23.80 -3.40 -5.31
N LEU A 95 -24.42 -3.05 -6.45
CA LEU A 95 -24.11 -1.83 -7.17
C LEU A 95 -24.70 -0.59 -6.48
N SER A 96 -25.97 -0.62 -6.06
CA SER A 96 -26.58 0.50 -5.34
C SER A 96 -25.86 0.82 -4.04
N GLN A 97 -25.34 -0.19 -3.34
CA GLN A 97 -24.55 -0.02 -2.13
C GLN A 97 -23.18 0.62 -2.40
N LEU A 98 -22.44 0.15 -3.42
CA LEU A 98 -21.18 0.77 -3.85
C LEU A 98 -21.40 2.24 -4.27
N LEU A 99 -22.49 2.53 -4.99
CA LEU A 99 -22.86 3.89 -5.35
C LEU A 99 -23.17 4.75 -4.12
N SER A 100 -23.90 4.21 -3.13
CA SER A 100 -24.16 4.91 -1.87
C SER A 100 -22.85 5.28 -1.16
N ALA A 101 -21.89 4.35 -1.07
CA ALA A 101 -20.58 4.60 -0.47
C ALA A 101 -19.75 5.64 -1.25
N LEU A 102 -19.80 5.62 -2.59
CA LEU A 102 -19.07 6.55 -3.46
C LEU A 102 -19.61 7.98 -3.34
N TYR A 103 -20.94 8.12 -3.28
CA TYR A 103 -21.63 9.40 -3.28
C TYR A 103 -21.95 9.96 -1.89
N ALA A 104 -21.63 9.22 -0.82
CA ALA A 104 -21.84 9.68 0.54
C ALA A 104 -21.12 11.00 0.87
N ASP A 105 -19.97 11.26 0.23
CA ASP A 105 -19.28 12.54 0.29
C ASP A 105 -18.61 12.91 -1.04
N GLY A 106 -18.23 14.18 -1.16
CA GLY A 106 -17.58 14.72 -2.36
C GLY A 106 -16.09 14.39 -2.51
N ARG A 107 -15.45 13.78 -1.49
CA ARG A 107 -14.00 13.48 -1.47
C ARG A 107 -13.68 12.04 -1.83
N THR A 108 -14.63 11.12 -1.68
CA THR A 108 -14.46 9.71 -2.03
C THR A 108 -14.24 9.57 -3.52
N GLY A 109 -13.02 9.21 -3.91
CA GLY A 109 -12.61 9.07 -5.30
C GLY A 109 -12.99 7.72 -5.89
N MET A 110 -12.83 6.65 -5.09
CA MET A 110 -12.92 5.26 -5.51
C MET A 110 -13.49 4.40 -4.38
N VAL A 111 -14.26 3.37 -4.74
CA VAL A 111 -14.88 2.42 -3.80
C VAL A 111 -14.68 0.99 -4.27
N GLY A 112 -14.38 0.08 -3.34
CA GLY A 112 -14.40 -1.37 -3.57
C GLY A 112 -15.18 -2.10 -2.47
N PRO A 113 -15.77 -3.28 -2.74
CA PRO A 113 -16.48 -4.08 -1.76
C PRO A 113 -15.52 -4.95 -0.92
N MET A 114 -16.06 -5.61 0.10
CA MET A 114 -15.44 -6.79 0.71
C MET A 114 -15.47 -7.98 -0.26
N SER A 115 -14.54 -8.92 -0.10
CA SER A 115 -14.50 -10.16 -0.89
C SER A 115 -13.66 -11.25 -0.21
N ASN A 116 -13.74 -12.48 -0.72
CA ASN A 116 -13.00 -13.65 -0.25
C ASN A 116 -11.57 -13.77 -0.82
N PHE A 117 -11.26 -13.06 -1.91
CA PHE A 117 -9.95 -13.17 -2.57
C PHE A 117 -9.47 -11.78 -3.05
N VAL A 118 -8.87 -10.99 -2.16
CA VAL A 118 -8.54 -9.58 -2.39
C VAL A 118 -7.43 -9.10 -1.46
N LEU A 119 -7.07 -7.82 -1.56
CA LEU A 119 -6.16 -7.14 -0.63
C LEU A 119 -6.67 -7.22 0.83
N PRO A 120 -5.77 -7.17 1.83
CA PRO A 120 -6.12 -7.44 3.23
C PRO A 120 -7.30 -6.63 3.79
N PHE A 121 -7.39 -5.33 3.47
CA PHE A 121 -8.45 -4.47 3.99
C PHE A 121 -9.84 -4.71 3.39
N GLN A 122 -9.92 -5.47 2.30
CA GLN A 122 -11.18 -5.92 1.70
C GLN A 122 -11.46 -7.39 1.97
N LEU A 123 -10.53 -8.11 2.62
CA LEU A 123 -10.62 -9.55 2.81
C LEU A 123 -11.63 -9.90 3.90
N LEU A 124 -12.57 -10.78 3.57
CA LEU A 124 -13.45 -11.44 4.51
C LEU A 124 -13.33 -12.96 4.29
N THR A 125 -12.80 -13.66 5.29
CA THR A 125 -12.59 -15.12 5.22
C THR A 125 -13.91 -15.86 5.42
N VAL A 126 -14.60 -16.13 4.32
CA VAL A 126 -15.86 -16.87 4.27
C VAL A 126 -15.82 -17.89 3.13
N THR A 127 -16.47 -19.03 3.33
CA THR A 127 -16.63 -20.07 2.31
C THR A 127 -18.11 -20.36 2.09
N PHE A 128 -18.48 -20.66 0.85
CA PHE A 128 -19.85 -20.94 0.46
C PHE A 128 -19.93 -22.33 -0.18
N PRO A 129 -20.76 -23.26 0.32
CA PRO A 129 -20.90 -24.58 -0.28
C PRO A 129 -21.50 -24.55 -1.69
N ASN A 130 -22.24 -23.50 -2.05
CA ASN A 130 -22.85 -23.29 -3.36
C ASN A 130 -23.28 -21.82 -3.54
N GLU A 131 -23.66 -21.44 -4.78
CA GLU A 131 -24.12 -20.09 -5.09
C GLU A 131 -25.39 -19.68 -4.31
N GLU A 132 -26.33 -20.59 -4.05
CA GLU A 132 -27.53 -20.28 -3.26
C GLU A 132 -27.17 -19.79 -1.84
N SER A 133 -26.23 -20.46 -1.18
CA SER A 133 -25.74 -20.07 0.15
C SER A 133 -25.03 -18.71 0.12
N TYR A 134 -24.30 -18.43 -0.96
CA TYR A 134 -23.67 -17.13 -1.21
C TYR A 134 -24.72 -16.02 -1.38
N HIS A 135 -25.77 -16.26 -2.19
CA HIS A 135 -26.85 -15.30 -2.40
C HIS A 135 -27.65 -15.02 -1.12
N ARG A 136 -27.90 -16.04 -0.30
CA ARG A 136 -28.54 -15.88 1.02
C ARG A 136 -27.70 -15.04 1.98
N PHE A 137 -26.39 -15.31 2.04
CA PHE A 137 -25.46 -14.52 2.84
C PHE A 137 -25.48 -13.06 2.40
N THR A 138 -25.30 -12.80 1.10
CA THR A 138 -25.26 -11.43 0.56
C THR A 138 -26.59 -10.70 0.65
N ASP A 139 -27.75 -11.37 0.61
CA ASP A 139 -29.02 -10.69 0.89
C ASP A 139 -29.12 -10.17 2.33
N SER A 140 -28.45 -10.83 3.28
CA SER A 140 -28.34 -10.32 4.65
C SER A 140 -27.20 -9.31 4.83
N PHE A 141 -26.06 -9.52 4.15
CA PHE A 141 -24.84 -8.73 4.30
C PHE A 141 -24.88 -7.40 3.54
N ASN A 142 -25.38 -7.41 2.30
CA ASN A 142 -25.43 -6.23 1.43
C ASN A 142 -26.60 -5.33 1.83
N ARG A 143 -26.50 -4.71 3.00
CA ARG A 143 -27.50 -3.84 3.61
C ARG A 143 -26.80 -2.57 4.06
N ARG A 144 -27.35 -1.41 3.68
CA ARG A 144 -26.72 -0.10 3.94
C ARG A 144 -26.36 0.08 5.41
N ASP A 145 -25.05 0.10 5.68
CA ASP A 145 -24.47 0.40 6.97
C ASP A 145 -23.20 1.26 6.80
N PRO A 146 -23.34 2.59 6.79
CA PRO A 146 -22.21 3.50 6.65
C PRO A 146 -21.16 3.42 7.75
N ILE A 147 -21.47 2.80 8.91
CA ILE A 147 -20.50 2.61 10.01
C ILE A 147 -19.41 1.62 9.60
N LEU A 148 -19.73 0.69 8.71
CA LEU A 148 -18.78 -0.31 8.20
C LEU A 148 -17.87 0.23 7.09
N TRP A 149 -18.13 1.43 6.58
CA TRP A 149 -17.29 2.05 5.55
C TRP A 149 -15.97 2.53 6.15
N LYS A 150 -14.86 2.17 5.50
CA LYS A 150 -13.52 2.54 5.97
C LYS A 150 -12.71 3.17 4.86
N ASN A 151 -12.05 4.28 5.18
CA ASN A 151 -11.05 4.84 4.28
C ASN A 151 -9.76 4.00 4.36
N VAL A 152 -9.19 3.70 3.20
CA VAL A 152 -7.99 2.87 3.05
C VAL A 152 -7.00 3.51 2.08
N THR A 153 -5.82 2.92 1.96
CA THR A 153 -4.71 3.40 1.12
C THR A 153 -4.54 2.60 -0.17
N SER A 154 -5.23 1.47 -0.30
CA SER A 154 -5.30 0.68 -1.54
C SER A 154 -6.67 0.00 -1.68
N LEU A 155 -7.10 -0.20 -2.93
CA LEU A 155 -8.25 -1.03 -3.28
C LEU A 155 -7.83 -1.98 -4.41
N SER A 156 -8.37 -3.20 -4.39
CA SER A 156 -8.17 -4.19 -5.45
C SER A 156 -8.98 -3.83 -6.70
N GLY A 157 -8.36 -3.97 -7.87
CA GLY A 157 -8.98 -3.70 -9.18
C GLY A 157 -10.07 -4.68 -9.60
N PHE A 158 -10.29 -5.79 -8.88
CA PHE A 158 -11.26 -6.82 -9.25
C PHE A 158 -12.71 -6.31 -9.29
N CYS A 159 -13.03 -5.30 -8.47
CA CYS A 159 -14.33 -4.65 -8.38
C CYS A 159 -14.11 -3.23 -7.84
N LEU A 160 -13.99 -2.25 -8.73
CA LEU A 160 -13.53 -0.90 -8.40
C LEU A 160 -14.40 0.16 -9.05
N LEU A 161 -15.22 0.84 -8.24
CA LEU A 161 -16.16 1.86 -8.67
C LEU A 161 -15.59 3.27 -8.49
N LEU A 162 -15.67 4.10 -9.52
CA LEU A 162 -15.32 5.50 -9.45
C LEU A 162 -16.16 6.36 -10.40
N ARG A 163 -16.23 7.66 -10.13
CA ARG A 163 -16.89 8.60 -11.04
C ARG A 163 -16.09 8.71 -12.32
N ARG A 164 -16.74 8.83 -13.49
CA ARG A 164 -16.05 9.09 -14.76
C ARG A 164 -15.17 10.34 -14.69
N LYS A 165 -15.63 11.40 -14.02
CA LYS A 165 -14.83 12.61 -13.82
C LYS A 165 -13.52 12.33 -13.06
N THR A 166 -13.55 11.38 -12.11
CA THR A 166 -12.36 10.94 -11.38
C THR A 166 -11.46 10.14 -12.30
N TRP A 167 -12.00 9.17 -13.04
CA TRP A 167 -11.25 8.39 -14.05
C TRP A 167 -10.48 9.30 -15.02
N ASN A 168 -11.17 10.27 -15.60
CA ASN A 168 -10.59 11.23 -16.56
C ASN A 168 -9.54 12.12 -15.90
N ARG A 169 -9.78 12.61 -14.67
CA ARG A 169 -8.81 13.42 -13.92
C ARG A 169 -7.53 12.65 -13.61
N LEU A 170 -7.63 11.34 -13.39
CA LEU A 170 -6.48 10.49 -13.11
C LEU A 170 -5.79 9.98 -14.37
N SER A 171 -6.40 10.13 -15.55
CA SER A 171 -5.92 9.60 -16.83
C SER A 171 -5.91 8.06 -16.90
N GLY A 172 -6.95 7.41 -16.34
CA GLY A 172 -7.13 5.96 -16.43
C GLY A 172 -6.05 5.12 -15.75
N LEU A 173 -5.90 3.86 -16.16
CA LEU A 173 -4.83 2.97 -15.70
C LEU A 173 -3.54 3.24 -16.47
N ASP A 174 -2.39 3.05 -15.80
CA ASP A 174 -1.09 3.22 -16.43
C ASP A 174 -0.72 1.95 -17.22
N GLU A 175 -0.71 2.08 -18.54
CA GLU A 175 -0.51 0.94 -19.47
C GLU A 175 0.86 0.28 -19.35
N ARG A 176 1.83 0.93 -18.68
CA ARG A 176 3.17 0.35 -18.43
C ARG A 176 3.14 -0.88 -17.52
N TYR A 177 2.06 -1.09 -16.76
CA TYR A 177 1.86 -2.32 -15.97
C TYR A 177 1.47 -3.53 -16.85
N GLY A 178 1.18 -3.34 -18.14
CA GLY A 178 1.01 -4.43 -19.10
C GLY A 178 -0.09 -5.42 -18.70
N ILE A 179 0.30 -6.69 -18.48
CA ILE A 179 -0.62 -7.83 -18.31
C ILE A 179 -1.47 -7.74 -17.03
N GLY A 180 -1.03 -7.00 -16.01
CA GLY A 180 -1.79 -6.74 -14.78
C GLY A 180 -0.92 -6.77 -13.52
N SER A 181 -1.53 -6.60 -12.35
CA SER A 181 -0.87 -6.33 -11.05
C SER A 181 -0.28 -4.91 -10.93
N TYR A 182 -0.60 -4.26 -9.81
CA TYR A 182 -0.15 -2.91 -9.39
C TYR A 182 -0.74 -1.72 -10.14
N GLU A 183 -1.46 -1.90 -11.25
CA GLU A 183 -2.16 -0.80 -11.93
C GLU A 183 -3.29 -0.19 -11.07
N ASP A 184 -3.95 -1.02 -10.26
CA ASP A 184 -4.97 -0.64 -9.29
C ASP A 184 -4.37 0.13 -8.10
N ILE A 185 -3.24 -0.36 -7.56
CA ILE A 185 -2.47 0.31 -6.50
C ILE A 185 -1.98 1.68 -6.99
N ASP A 186 -1.48 1.75 -8.22
CA ASP A 186 -1.05 3.00 -8.85
C ASP A 186 -2.19 4.00 -9.02
N LEU A 187 -3.34 3.55 -9.52
CA LEU A 187 -4.52 4.39 -9.69
C LEU A 187 -5.03 4.90 -8.33
N GLY A 188 -5.09 4.03 -7.32
CA GLY A 188 -5.47 4.37 -5.96
C GLY A 188 -4.54 5.43 -5.37
N TYR A 189 -3.23 5.25 -5.50
CA TYR A 189 -2.26 6.23 -5.03
C TYR A 189 -2.35 7.58 -5.77
N ARG A 190 -2.58 7.58 -7.09
CA ARG A 190 -2.86 8.82 -7.84
C ARG A 190 -4.12 9.53 -7.34
N ALA A 191 -5.17 8.81 -6.95
CA ALA A 191 -6.36 9.40 -6.36
C ALA A 191 -6.07 10.06 -5.01
N LEU A 192 -5.30 9.40 -4.13
CA LEU A 192 -4.84 9.96 -2.86
C LEU A 192 -4.03 11.25 -3.07
N LYS A 193 -3.05 11.22 -3.99
CA LYS A 193 -2.25 12.40 -4.37
C LYS A 193 -3.11 13.54 -4.94
N ALA A 194 -4.22 13.21 -5.60
CA ALA A 194 -5.20 14.17 -6.11
C ALA A 194 -6.15 14.74 -5.03
N GLY A 195 -5.93 14.39 -3.76
CA GLY A 195 -6.72 14.86 -2.62
C GLY A 195 -8.03 14.11 -2.40
N LEU A 196 -8.19 12.93 -3.03
CA LEU A 196 -9.37 12.07 -2.89
C LEU A 196 -9.11 10.96 -1.87
N THR A 197 -10.18 10.34 -1.37
CA THR A 197 -10.08 9.16 -0.49
C THR A 197 -10.47 7.88 -1.22
N LEU A 198 -9.87 6.76 -0.83
CA LEU A 198 -10.31 5.42 -1.22
C LEU A 198 -11.15 4.83 -0.11
N ARG A 199 -12.24 4.14 -0.45
CA ARG A 199 -13.17 3.60 0.55
C ARG A 199 -13.49 2.13 0.29
N VAL A 200 -13.40 1.33 1.34
CA VAL A 200 -14.01 0.00 1.36
C VAL A 200 -15.47 0.15 1.79
N ALA A 201 -16.40 -0.33 0.97
CA ALA A 201 -17.80 -0.51 1.33
C ALA A 201 -17.93 -1.79 2.16
N GLY A 202 -17.66 -1.69 3.47
CA GLY A 202 -17.66 -2.83 4.39
C GLY A 202 -19.02 -3.52 4.58
N ASP A 203 -20.09 -2.90 4.08
CA ASP A 203 -21.47 -3.39 4.05
C ASP A 203 -21.86 -3.99 2.69
N THR A 204 -20.87 -4.30 1.85
CA THR A 204 -21.07 -4.88 0.52
C THR A 204 -20.04 -5.96 0.27
N PHE A 205 -20.48 -7.14 -0.16
CA PHE A 205 -19.63 -8.26 -0.51
C PHE A 205 -19.85 -8.69 -1.95
N VAL A 206 -18.76 -8.95 -2.67
CA VAL A 206 -18.74 -9.54 -4.02
C VAL A 206 -17.80 -10.74 -4.02
N PHE A 207 -18.27 -11.89 -4.47
CA PHE A 207 -17.46 -13.10 -4.57
C PHE A 207 -16.47 -12.98 -5.74
N HIS A 208 -15.24 -13.44 -5.52
CA HIS A 208 -14.16 -13.46 -6.50
C HIS A 208 -13.50 -14.85 -6.49
N GLU A 209 -13.53 -15.54 -7.62
CA GLU A 209 -12.94 -16.89 -7.76
C GLU A 209 -11.40 -16.82 -7.67
N GLY A 210 -10.81 -15.80 -8.30
CA GLY A 210 -9.43 -15.38 -8.09
C GLY A 210 -8.45 -15.95 -9.11
N ASN A 211 -7.82 -15.06 -9.87
CA ASN A 211 -6.74 -15.35 -10.81
C ASN A 211 -7.09 -16.38 -11.91
N SER A 212 -8.38 -16.56 -12.25
CA SER A 212 -8.81 -17.59 -13.20
C SER A 212 -8.13 -17.42 -14.57
N SER A 213 -7.99 -16.19 -15.09
CA SER A 213 -7.28 -15.96 -16.35
C SER A 213 -5.77 -16.20 -16.25
N PHE A 214 -5.12 -15.91 -15.13
CA PHE A 214 -3.70 -16.25 -14.96
C PHE A 214 -3.48 -17.76 -14.96
N GLN A 215 -4.31 -18.50 -14.24
CA GLN A 215 -4.23 -19.96 -14.14
C GLN A 215 -4.53 -20.64 -15.49
N GLN A 216 -5.63 -20.25 -16.13
CA GLN A 216 -6.07 -20.85 -17.39
C GLN A 216 -5.07 -20.63 -18.55
N ASN A 217 -4.34 -19.51 -18.52
CA ASN A 217 -3.37 -19.16 -19.55
C ASN A 217 -1.91 -19.44 -19.15
N GLY A 218 -1.65 -20.13 -18.02
CA GLY A 218 -0.31 -20.52 -17.60
C GLY A 218 0.65 -19.35 -17.33
N MET A 219 0.12 -18.21 -16.86
CA MET A 219 0.90 -16.99 -16.64
C MET A 219 1.58 -16.97 -15.26
N ASP A 220 2.86 -16.57 -15.22
CA ASP A 220 3.62 -16.40 -13.96
C ASP A 220 3.21 -15.11 -13.24
N ILE A 221 2.15 -15.21 -12.43
CA ILE A 221 1.63 -14.08 -11.66
C ILE A 221 2.67 -13.48 -10.70
N TYR A 222 3.54 -14.30 -10.08
CA TYR A 222 4.54 -13.80 -9.14
C TYR A 222 5.67 -13.07 -9.87
N GLY A 223 6.09 -13.57 -11.02
CA GLY A 223 7.05 -12.87 -11.90
C GLY A 223 6.52 -11.54 -12.40
N ILE A 224 5.26 -11.52 -12.87
CA ILE A 224 4.56 -10.30 -13.33
C ILE A 224 4.43 -9.30 -12.17
N ALA A 225 3.90 -9.74 -11.02
CA ALA A 225 3.76 -8.90 -9.83
C ALA A 225 5.13 -8.36 -9.37
N GLY A 226 6.20 -9.16 -9.41
CA GLY A 226 7.55 -8.70 -9.04
C GLY A 226 8.11 -7.65 -9.99
N ALA A 227 7.92 -7.81 -11.31
CA ALA A 227 8.31 -6.82 -12.31
C ALA A 227 7.54 -5.50 -12.13
N ASN A 228 6.23 -5.59 -11.92
CA ASN A 228 5.35 -4.44 -11.75
C ASN A 228 5.52 -3.75 -10.39
N ARG A 229 5.87 -4.50 -9.34
CA ARG A 229 6.32 -3.94 -8.07
C ARG A 229 7.55 -3.05 -8.25
N ARG A 230 8.57 -3.54 -8.98
CA ARG A 230 9.76 -2.72 -9.28
C ARG A 230 9.42 -1.51 -10.13
N LEU A 231 8.48 -1.63 -11.07
CA LEU A 231 7.98 -0.47 -11.83
C LEU A 231 7.33 0.56 -10.91
N PHE A 232 6.47 0.12 -9.98
CA PHE A 232 5.85 0.97 -8.97
C PHE A 232 6.91 1.68 -8.11
N LEU A 233 7.89 0.93 -7.58
CA LEU A 233 9.01 1.48 -6.80
C LEU A 233 9.82 2.51 -7.59
N ARG A 234 10.13 2.27 -8.87
CA ARG A 234 10.82 3.26 -9.70
C ARG A 234 9.99 4.51 -9.93
N LYS A 235 8.67 4.35 -10.12
CA LYS A 235 7.74 5.45 -10.36
C LYS A 235 7.54 6.31 -9.11
N TRP A 236 7.38 5.67 -7.95
CA TRP A 236 6.90 6.33 -6.73
C TRP A 236 7.90 6.41 -5.58
N ARG A 237 9.00 5.65 -5.63
CA ARG A 237 10.13 5.67 -4.69
C ARG A 237 9.84 5.14 -3.28
N PHE A 238 8.66 4.57 -3.05
CA PHE A 238 8.28 3.92 -1.80
C PHE A 238 7.77 2.50 -2.03
N ASN A 239 7.81 1.70 -0.97
CA ASN A 239 7.31 0.33 -0.99
C ASN A 239 5.78 0.30 -1.10
N PRO A 240 5.20 -0.32 -2.15
CA PRO A 240 3.74 -0.39 -2.29
C PRO A 240 3.06 -1.16 -1.14
N GLU A 241 3.80 -2.00 -0.41
CA GLU A 241 3.29 -2.68 0.79
C GLU A 241 2.76 -1.70 1.84
N ARG A 242 3.29 -0.47 1.91
CA ARG A 242 2.80 0.58 2.80
C ARG A 242 1.39 1.06 2.47
N LEU A 243 0.92 0.86 1.24
CA LEU A 243 -0.47 1.10 0.86
C LEU A 243 -1.34 -0.13 1.08
N ILE A 244 -0.77 -1.31 0.85
CA ILE A 244 -1.48 -2.59 0.73
C ILE A 244 -1.70 -3.27 2.09
N LEU A 245 -0.66 -3.31 2.92
CA LEU A 245 -0.60 -4.08 4.16
C LEU A 245 -0.88 -3.22 5.40
N THR A 246 -0.71 -1.91 5.28
CA THR A 246 -0.95 -0.94 6.35
C THR A 246 -1.82 0.21 5.86
N VAL A 247 -2.45 0.93 6.79
CA VAL A 247 -3.16 2.19 6.51
C VAL A 247 -2.29 3.33 7.02
N ASP A 248 -1.24 3.66 6.29
CA ASP A 248 -0.31 4.72 6.68
C ASP A 248 -0.97 6.11 6.52
N PRO A 249 -1.17 6.88 7.61
CA PRO A 249 -1.84 8.17 7.56
C PRO A 249 -1.12 9.21 6.69
N ALA A 250 0.17 9.01 6.40
CA ALA A 250 0.97 9.87 5.54
C ALA A 250 0.41 9.99 4.10
N PHE A 251 -0.35 9.00 3.66
CA PHE A 251 -0.94 8.98 2.33
C PHE A 251 -2.32 9.64 2.24
N PHE A 252 -2.95 9.99 3.37
CA PHE A 252 -4.28 10.62 3.32
C PHE A 252 -4.23 12.11 2.96
N PRO A 253 -5.20 12.61 2.18
CA PRO A 253 -5.33 14.03 1.90
C PRO A 253 -5.41 14.89 3.15
N GLY A 254 -4.72 16.04 3.15
CA GLY A 254 -4.75 17.01 4.27
C GLY A 254 -3.95 16.60 5.51
N ARG A 255 -3.42 15.37 5.57
CA ARG A 255 -2.62 14.84 6.69
C ARG A 255 -1.11 14.98 6.49
N TYR A 256 -0.68 15.98 5.71
CA TYR A 256 0.69 16.22 5.22
C TYR A 256 1.78 16.50 6.30
N SER A 257 1.67 15.99 7.52
CA SER A 257 2.71 16.14 8.56
C SER A 257 3.97 15.33 8.28
N GLU A 258 3.97 14.41 7.34
CA GLU A 258 5.11 13.53 7.08
C GLU A 258 5.79 13.82 5.75
N ALA A 259 7.12 13.74 5.75
CA ALA A 259 7.93 13.88 4.56
C ALA A 259 7.67 12.68 3.65
N HIS A 260 6.94 12.90 2.56
CA HIS A 260 6.83 11.95 1.46
C HIS A 260 7.58 12.55 0.26
N PRO A 261 8.29 11.75 -0.57
CA PRO A 261 9.10 12.27 -1.67
C PRO A 261 8.29 13.07 -2.71
N HIS A 262 7.00 12.77 -2.84
CA HIS A 262 6.08 13.41 -3.80
C HIS A 262 5.16 14.47 -3.19
N HIS A 263 5.22 14.68 -1.88
CA HIS A 263 4.52 15.76 -1.20
C HIS A 263 5.52 16.84 -0.83
N GLU A 264 5.07 18.10 -0.82
CA GLU A 264 5.90 19.19 -0.35
C GLU A 264 6.23 18.96 1.13
N PRO A 265 7.53 18.96 1.51
CA PRO A 265 7.89 18.87 2.91
C PRO A 265 7.35 20.11 3.62
N LYS A 266 6.77 19.92 4.80
CA LYS A 266 6.61 21.04 5.74
C LYS A 266 8.03 21.56 6.05
N GLY A 267 8.17 22.86 6.28
CA GLY A 267 9.46 23.52 6.49
C GLY A 267 10.36 22.80 7.53
N PRO A 268 11.62 23.22 7.71
CA PRO A 268 12.59 22.47 8.51
C PRO A 268 12.03 22.05 9.88
N THR A 269 11.90 20.75 10.09
CA THR A 269 11.48 20.13 11.36
C THR A 269 12.67 19.44 12.03
N LEU A 270 12.53 19.22 13.35
CA LEU A 270 13.40 18.29 14.06
C LEU A 270 13.38 16.93 13.35
N PRO A 271 14.55 16.30 13.14
CA PRO A 271 14.61 14.96 12.57
C PRO A 271 13.90 13.96 13.48
N SER A 272 13.34 12.91 12.91
CA SER A 272 12.82 11.73 13.61
C SER A 272 13.91 10.66 13.72
N GLY A 273 13.65 9.56 14.43
CA GLY A 273 14.52 8.38 14.46
C GLY A 273 15.65 8.38 15.50
N TRP A 274 15.72 9.39 16.36
CA TRP A 274 16.73 9.49 17.42
C TRP A 274 16.09 9.52 18.81
N PHE A 275 16.93 9.37 19.83
CA PHE A 275 16.50 9.36 21.22
C PHE A 275 17.17 10.48 22.00
N ALA A 276 16.46 10.99 23.00
CA ALA A 276 16.90 12.12 23.80
C ALA A 276 16.49 11.93 25.25
N SER A 277 17.27 12.49 26.17
CA SER A 277 16.89 12.63 27.57
C SER A 277 16.51 14.06 27.91
N ASP A 278 15.53 14.21 28.81
CA ASP A 278 15.26 15.49 29.47
C ASP A 278 16.20 15.72 30.66
N GLU A 279 16.09 16.88 31.29
CA GLU A 279 16.88 17.29 32.46
C GLU A 279 16.64 16.44 33.71
N ASN A 280 15.52 15.72 33.76
CA ASN A 280 15.15 14.84 34.87
C ASN A 280 15.56 13.37 34.60
N GLY A 281 16.22 13.11 33.47
CA GLY A 281 16.65 11.78 33.05
C GLY A 281 15.57 10.94 32.36
N GLY A 282 14.40 11.52 32.05
CA GLY A 282 13.38 10.86 31.25
C GLY A 282 13.84 10.69 29.80
N VAL A 283 13.66 9.50 29.21
CA VAL A 283 14.09 9.18 27.84
C VAL A 283 12.91 9.17 26.88
N TYR A 284 13.11 9.75 25.70
CA TYR A 284 12.09 9.86 24.65
C TYR A 284 12.66 9.42 23.29
N ARG A 285 11.81 8.76 22.49
CA ARG A 285 12.06 8.56 21.06
C ARG A 285 11.37 9.65 20.26
N ILE A 286 12.07 10.27 19.31
CA ILE A 286 11.48 11.29 18.44
C ILE A 286 11.04 10.62 17.15
N GLU A 287 9.74 10.58 16.86
CA GLU A 287 9.19 9.95 15.65
C GLU A 287 7.92 10.65 15.17
N ARG A 288 7.78 10.78 13.85
CA ARG A 288 6.61 11.39 13.19
C ARG A 288 6.22 12.76 13.78
N GLY A 289 7.21 13.52 14.24
CA GLY A 289 6.99 14.83 14.88
C GLY A 289 6.48 14.79 16.33
N TYR A 290 6.55 13.64 17.01
CA TYR A 290 6.21 13.49 18.42
C TYR A 290 7.43 13.05 19.23
N LYS A 291 7.45 13.39 20.52
CA LYS A 291 8.30 12.72 21.51
C LYS A 291 7.51 11.61 22.19
N ARG A 292 8.00 10.37 22.10
CA ARG A 292 7.36 9.18 22.66
C ARG A 292 8.12 8.74 23.92
N PRO A 293 7.51 8.79 25.12
CA PRO A 293 8.19 8.42 26.35
C PRO A 293 8.61 6.95 26.37
N VAL A 294 9.84 6.64 26.78
CA VAL A 294 10.29 5.28 27.14
C VAL A 294 10.02 5.10 28.63
N VAL A 295 8.98 4.35 28.98
CA VAL A 295 8.37 4.45 30.33
C VAL A 295 9.06 3.62 31.40
N SER A 296 9.98 2.73 31.04
CA SER A 296 10.69 1.88 31.99
C SER A 296 12.07 1.48 31.48
N PHE A 297 12.94 1.08 32.42
CA PHE A 297 14.24 0.48 32.08
C PHE A 297 14.06 -0.82 31.27
N GLU A 298 13.03 -1.61 31.55
CA GLU A 298 12.68 -2.77 30.74
C GLU A 298 12.37 -2.39 29.30
N ALA A 299 11.61 -1.31 29.07
CA ALA A 299 11.31 -0.83 27.72
C ALA A 299 12.57 -0.44 26.97
N PHE A 300 13.47 0.26 27.67
CA PHE A 300 14.76 0.66 27.14
C PHE A 300 15.62 -0.57 26.74
N CYS A 301 15.72 -1.57 27.61
CA CYS A 301 16.44 -2.81 27.33
C CYS A 301 15.82 -3.62 26.20
N ARG A 302 14.48 -3.72 26.14
CA ARG A 302 13.77 -4.43 25.06
C ARG A 302 14.03 -3.81 23.69
N LEU A 303 14.12 -2.49 23.61
CA LEU A 303 14.49 -1.79 22.38
C LEU A 303 15.97 -1.95 22.00
N ASN A 304 16.70 -2.80 22.74
CA ASN A 304 18.13 -3.06 22.57
C ASN A 304 18.95 -1.76 22.46
N MET A 305 18.62 -0.82 23.33
CA MET A 305 19.20 0.51 23.36
C MET A 305 20.35 0.63 24.36
N SER A 306 21.20 1.62 24.13
CA SER A 306 22.28 2.00 25.04
C SER A 306 22.34 3.52 25.20
N MET A 307 22.76 3.99 26.38
CA MET A 307 22.74 5.41 26.77
C MET A 307 23.64 6.29 25.89
N ASP A 308 24.67 5.71 25.29
CA ASP A 308 25.56 6.38 24.33
C ASP A 308 24.90 6.73 22.99
N ARG A 309 23.63 6.33 22.79
CA ARG A 309 22.75 6.69 21.66
C ARG A 309 21.65 7.68 22.05
N VAL A 310 21.60 8.07 23.32
CA VAL A 310 20.62 9.03 23.84
C VAL A 310 21.29 10.40 23.85
N ALA A 311 20.76 11.33 23.07
CA ALA A 311 21.21 12.71 23.08
C ALA A 311 20.91 13.37 24.43
N SER A 312 21.91 14.00 25.03
CA SER A 312 21.79 14.83 26.23
C SER A 312 21.66 16.31 25.85
N ASP A 313 21.29 17.15 26.82
CA ASP A 313 21.30 18.63 26.68
C ASP A 313 20.36 19.19 25.59
N VAL A 314 19.35 18.41 25.23
CA VAL A 314 18.36 18.72 24.17
C VAL A 314 16.94 18.93 24.71
N GLY A 315 16.76 19.13 26.01
CA GLY A 315 15.44 19.35 26.64
C GLY A 315 14.63 20.46 25.96
N HIS A 316 15.30 21.57 25.60
CA HIS A 316 14.70 22.69 24.87
C HIS A 316 14.15 22.33 23.46
N LEU A 317 14.62 21.24 22.84
CA LEU A 317 14.06 20.70 21.60
C LEU A 317 12.86 19.80 21.89
N LEU A 318 12.93 18.99 22.95
CA LEU A 318 11.83 18.14 23.41
C LEU A 318 10.60 18.97 23.78
N ASP A 319 10.77 20.16 24.34
CA ASP A 319 9.65 21.05 24.71
C ASP A 319 8.85 21.55 23.52
N LYS A 320 9.43 21.51 22.31
CA LYS A 320 8.75 21.90 21.06
C LYS A 320 7.89 20.77 20.49
N LEU A 321 8.03 19.56 20.98
CA LEU A 321 7.36 18.37 20.43
C LEU A 321 6.16 17.97 21.30
N PRO A 322 4.99 17.70 20.69
CA PRO A 322 3.89 17.07 21.40
C PRO A 322 4.29 15.67 21.88
N THR A 323 3.76 15.27 23.04
CA THR A 323 3.96 13.92 23.58
C THR A 323 3.05 12.93 22.84
N GLY A 324 3.66 11.91 22.25
CA GLY A 324 2.95 10.80 21.59
C GLY A 324 2.75 9.59 22.51
N ASN A 325 2.26 8.50 21.94
CA ASN A 325 2.06 7.24 22.67
C ASN A 325 3.40 6.70 23.22
N PRO A 326 3.43 6.29 24.50
CA PRO A 326 4.64 5.75 25.11
C PRO A 326 5.08 4.42 24.49
N LEU A 327 6.39 4.19 24.52
CA LEU A 327 7.03 2.92 24.23
C LEU A 327 7.01 2.09 25.52
N GLN A 328 6.21 1.03 25.55
CA GLN A 328 6.00 0.19 26.74
C GLN A 328 6.25 -1.30 26.45
N PRO A 329 6.82 -2.08 27.39
CA PRO A 329 7.12 -3.50 27.23
C PRO A 329 5.89 -4.39 27.06
N GLU A 330 4.77 -4.04 27.70
CA GLU A 330 3.57 -4.88 27.76
C GLU A 330 2.63 -4.67 26.57
N ASN A 331 2.92 -3.71 25.69
CA ASN A 331 2.10 -3.44 24.52
C ASN A 331 2.19 -4.60 23.52
N ARG A 332 1.17 -5.46 23.50
CA ARG A 332 1.05 -6.61 22.57
C ARG A 332 0.78 -6.25 21.09
N PHE A 333 0.97 -5.02 20.63
CA PHE A 333 0.62 -4.63 19.25
C PHE A 333 1.59 -3.58 18.66
N PRO A 334 1.71 -3.50 17.31
CA PRO A 334 2.63 -2.65 16.52
C PRO A 334 2.88 -1.22 17.00
N ASP A 335 1.93 -0.58 17.70
CA ASP A 335 2.12 0.76 18.26
C ASP A 335 3.20 0.84 19.34
N GLY A 336 3.67 -0.29 19.87
CA GLY A 336 4.73 -0.34 20.89
C GLY A 336 6.16 -0.23 20.32
N TYR A 337 6.35 -0.51 19.03
CA TYR A 337 7.68 -0.49 18.42
C TYR A 337 8.01 0.85 17.74
N PRO A 338 9.31 1.13 17.58
CA PRO A 338 9.84 2.03 16.56
C PRO A 338 9.21 1.87 15.17
N ASP A 339 9.11 2.96 14.41
CA ASP A 339 8.73 2.89 12.99
C ASP A 339 9.75 2.10 12.16
N VAL A 340 11.03 2.19 12.53
CA VAL A 340 12.14 1.50 11.87
C VAL A 340 13.05 0.86 12.90
N PHE A 341 13.25 -0.46 12.79
CA PHE A 341 14.19 -1.24 13.60
C PHE A 341 14.53 -2.59 12.95
N LEU A 342 15.60 -3.22 13.43
CA LEU A 342 15.96 -4.60 13.08
C LEU A 342 15.30 -5.52 14.11
N ALA A 343 14.59 -6.56 13.67
CA ALA A 343 13.96 -7.55 14.55
C ALA A 343 14.63 -8.92 14.39
N ARG A 344 14.69 -9.70 15.47
CA ARG A 344 15.08 -11.11 15.45
C ARG A 344 14.02 -11.95 16.14
N ASP A 345 13.59 -13.03 15.48
CA ASP A 345 12.62 -13.96 16.06
C ASP A 345 13.30 -15.07 16.91
N PRO A 346 12.54 -15.91 17.62
CA PRO A 346 13.10 -16.93 18.51
C PRO A 346 13.90 -18.04 17.81
N VAL A 347 13.73 -18.22 16.49
CA VAL A 347 14.51 -19.21 15.72
C VAL A 347 15.79 -18.60 15.13
N GLY A 348 15.97 -17.29 15.28
CA GLY A 348 17.18 -16.55 14.89
C GLY A 348 17.06 -15.84 13.55
N ASP A 349 15.91 -15.90 12.88
CA ASP A 349 15.69 -15.19 11.64
C ASP A 349 15.61 -13.69 11.90
N THR A 350 16.19 -12.91 11.00
CA THR A 350 16.30 -11.45 11.13
C THR A 350 15.44 -10.75 10.07
N PHE A 351 14.80 -9.65 10.46
CA PHE A 351 13.88 -8.89 9.63
C PHE A 351 14.15 -7.40 9.76
N ALA A 352 14.12 -6.66 8.66
CA ALA A 352 13.96 -5.21 8.76
C ALA A 352 12.49 -4.90 8.97
N VAL A 353 12.16 -4.16 10.03
CA VAL A 353 10.79 -3.68 10.25
C VAL A 353 10.76 -2.20 9.89
N THR A 354 9.89 -1.84 8.94
CA THR A 354 9.68 -0.44 8.56
C THR A 354 8.18 -0.17 8.40
N ASN A 355 7.69 0.92 8.98
CA ASN A 355 6.29 1.36 8.89
C ASN A 355 5.27 0.25 9.27
N GLY A 356 5.61 -0.56 10.29
CA GLY A 356 4.76 -1.66 10.75
C GLY A 356 4.75 -2.90 9.84
N ILE A 357 5.69 -3.01 8.88
CA ILE A 357 5.81 -4.13 7.95
C ILE A 357 7.16 -4.80 8.18
N ARG A 358 7.19 -6.13 8.25
CA ARG A 358 8.45 -6.90 8.35
C ARG A 358 8.92 -7.35 6.97
N TYR A 359 10.19 -7.12 6.69
CA TYR A 359 10.85 -7.49 5.45
C TYR A 359 11.97 -8.50 5.77
N PRO A 360 11.79 -9.79 5.41
CA PRO A 360 12.81 -10.80 5.68
C PRO A 360 14.03 -10.59 4.80
N PHE A 361 15.22 -10.90 5.33
CA PHE A 361 16.45 -10.93 4.54
C PHE A 361 16.60 -12.30 3.88
N ASN A 362 16.62 -12.35 2.54
CA ASN A 362 16.76 -13.62 1.82
C ASN A 362 18.21 -14.10 1.70
N ASP A 363 19.19 -13.20 1.79
CA ASP A 363 20.60 -13.53 1.68
C ASP A 363 21.47 -12.60 2.55
N ALA A 364 22.68 -13.07 2.89
CA ALA A 364 23.63 -12.30 3.69
C ALA A 364 24.13 -11.02 2.97
N GLY A 365 24.02 -10.97 1.64
CA GLY A 365 24.37 -9.80 0.84
C GLY A 365 23.42 -8.62 1.06
N ALA A 366 22.11 -8.88 1.17
CA ALA A 366 21.10 -7.87 1.50
C ALA A 366 21.40 -7.22 2.86
N TYR A 367 21.76 -8.05 3.84
CA TYR A 367 22.14 -7.60 5.16
C TYR A 367 23.41 -6.73 5.13
N ALA A 368 24.45 -7.19 4.43
CA ALA A 368 25.71 -6.46 4.26
C ALA A 368 25.52 -5.12 3.52
N ALA A 369 24.65 -5.07 2.51
CA ALA A 369 24.37 -3.87 1.73
C ALA A 369 23.77 -2.73 2.58
N LEU A 370 22.98 -3.07 3.60
CA LEU A 370 22.41 -2.09 4.53
C LEU A 370 23.32 -1.79 5.73
N GLY A 371 24.49 -2.45 5.85
CA GLY A 371 25.45 -2.22 6.94
C GLY A 371 24.83 -2.30 8.33
N LEU A 372 23.72 -3.04 8.49
CA LEU A 372 23.04 -3.20 9.77
C LEU A 372 23.88 -4.12 10.67
N ARG A 373 23.78 -3.92 11.98
CA ARG A 373 24.55 -4.67 12.98
C ARG A 373 23.64 -5.66 13.71
N GLN A 374 24.00 -6.94 13.72
CA GLN A 374 23.06 -7.98 14.13
C GLN A 374 22.77 -7.86 15.62
N GLU A 375 23.75 -7.40 16.39
CA GLU A 375 23.65 -7.08 17.80
C GLU A 375 22.70 -5.91 18.10
N GLU A 376 22.20 -5.19 17.10
CA GLU A 376 21.16 -4.15 17.26
C GLU A 376 19.75 -4.68 17.03
N ALA A 377 19.60 -5.95 16.67
CA ALA A 377 18.29 -6.57 16.50
C ALA A 377 17.55 -6.57 17.83
N VAL A 378 16.29 -6.16 17.78
CA VAL A 378 15.32 -6.27 18.86
C VAL A 378 14.80 -7.70 18.85
N GLU A 379 14.97 -8.41 19.95
CA GLU A 379 14.42 -9.75 20.13
C GLU A 379 12.89 -9.64 20.24
N VAL A 380 12.18 -10.34 19.37
CA VAL A 380 10.71 -10.37 19.33
C VAL A 380 10.21 -11.80 19.48
N SER A 381 9.07 -11.97 20.14
CA SER A 381 8.40 -13.27 20.26
C SER A 381 7.67 -13.65 18.98
N ASP A 382 7.33 -14.94 18.84
CA ASP A 382 6.47 -15.45 17.76
C ASP A 382 5.15 -14.68 17.68
N THR A 383 4.56 -14.35 18.83
CA THR A 383 3.29 -13.62 18.85
C THR A 383 3.44 -12.20 18.30
N GLU A 384 4.56 -11.54 18.56
CA GLU A 384 4.81 -10.18 18.06
C GLU A 384 5.12 -10.17 16.57
N ILE A 385 5.97 -11.10 16.10
CA ILE A 385 6.39 -11.11 14.69
C ILE A 385 5.21 -11.48 13.75
N ILE A 386 4.27 -12.33 14.18
CA ILE A 386 3.11 -12.73 13.37
C ILE A 386 2.11 -11.58 13.19
N LEU A 387 2.07 -10.60 14.11
CA LEU A 387 1.23 -9.41 13.97
C LEU A 387 1.75 -8.43 12.91
N LEU A 388 3.02 -8.51 12.54
CA LEU A 388 3.61 -7.70 11.48
C LEU A 388 3.36 -8.38 10.13
N PRO A 389 2.64 -7.73 9.19
CA PRO A 389 2.50 -8.27 7.84
C PRO A 389 3.86 -8.39 7.17
N ALA A 390 4.05 -9.47 6.42
CA ALA A 390 5.30 -9.74 5.70
C ALA A 390 5.28 -9.04 4.33
N GLY A 391 6.26 -8.16 4.12
CA GLY A 391 6.54 -7.55 2.83
C GLY A 391 7.40 -8.44 1.93
N TRP A 392 7.74 -7.93 0.74
CA TRP A 392 8.62 -8.63 -0.18
C TRP A 392 10.04 -8.77 0.41
N PRO A 393 10.67 -9.95 0.35
CA PRO A 393 11.98 -10.15 0.94
C PRO A 393 13.06 -9.21 0.37
N LEU A 394 13.96 -8.77 1.23
CA LEU A 394 15.15 -8.00 0.86
C LEU A 394 16.18 -8.95 0.24
N ARG A 395 16.65 -8.57 -0.94
CA ARG A 395 17.67 -9.30 -1.72
C ARG A 395 18.92 -8.45 -1.85
N GLN A 396 19.99 -9.03 -2.38
CA GLN A 396 21.28 -8.36 -2.57
C GLN A 396 21.19 -6.95 -3.20
N ASN A 397 20.29 -6.71 -4.15
CA ASN A 397 20.09 -5.38 -4.74
C ASN A 397 18.98 -4.57 -4.04
N VAL A 398 19.14 -4.39 -2.73
CA VAL A 398 18.16 -3.67 -1.87
C VAL A 398 17.82 -2.27 -2.38
N TRP A 399 18.76 -1.59 -3.03
CA TRP A 399 18.58 -0.21 -3.50
C TRP A 399 17.64 -0.06 -4.70
N GLU A 400 17.37 -1.14 -5.43
CA GLU A 400 16.41 -1.18 -6.54
C GLU A 400 15.07 -1.80 -6.15
N GLU A 401 15.09 -2.70 -5.16
CA GLU A 401 13.93 -3.51 -4.78
C GLU A 401 13.29 -3.06 -3.46
N HIS A 402 13.81 -1.99 -2.84
CA HIS A 402 13.27 -1.41 -1.62
C HIS A 402 13.36 0.12 -1.61
N GLU A 403 12.50 0.76 -0.81
CA GLU A 403 12.59 2.20 -0.55
C GLU A 403 13.82 2.56 0.31
N LEU A 404 14.18 3.84 0.34
CA LEU A 404 15.23 4.35 1.23
C LEU A 404 14.86 4.03 2.68
N PHE A 405 15.78 3.43 3.42
CA PHE A 405 15.59 3.17 4.84
C PHE A 405 15.66 4.46 5.64
N ASP A 406 14.56 4.79 6.32
CA ASP A 406 14.52 5.96 7.19
C ASP A 406 15.37 5.73 8.45
N TYR A 407 15.82 6.85 9.02
CA TYR A 407 16.57 6.96 10.26
C TYR A 407 18.00 6.43 10.23
N LEU A 408 18.54 6.23 9.03
CA LEU A 408 19.94 5.87 8.82
C LEU A 408 20.77 7.08 8.38
N LEU A 409 22.05 7.05 8.73
CA LEU A 409 23.05 7.97 8.19
C LEU A 409 23.54 7.45 6.85
N TYR A 410 23.71 8.37 5.90
CA TYR A 410 24.21 8.09 4.56
C TYR A 410 25.42 8.97 4.25
N ARG A 411 26.38 8.42 3.51
CA ARG A 411 27.52 9.14 2.94
C ARG A 411 27.35 9.19 1.42
N GLY A 412 27.18 10.40 0.88
CA GLY A 412 27.06 10.65 -0.54
C GLY A 412 28.36 10.38 -1.31
N PRO A 413 28.32 10.35 -2.66
CA PRO A 413 29.51 10.16 -3.50
C PRO A 413 30.61 11.22 -3.29
N ASP A 414 30.22 12.42 -2.86
CA ASP A 414 31.08 13.55 -2.54
C ASP A 414 31.69 13.49 -1.12
N GLY A 415 31.36 12.46 -0.34
CA GLY A 415 31.76 12.33 1.06
C GLY A 415 30.89 13.11 2.05
N THR A 416 29.91 13.89 1.57
CA THR A 416 28.97 14.63 2.42
C THR A 416 28.04 13.66 3.15
N PHE A 417 27.68 14.00 4.39
CA PHE A 417 26.76 13.20 5.19
C PHE A 417 25.31 13.66 5.07
N TYR A 418 24.42 12.69 5.04
CA TYR A 418 22.98 12.86 4.93
C TYR A 418 22.26 12.01 5.97
N TYR A 419 21.07 12.42 6.35
CA TYR A 419 20.14 11.64 7.15
C TYR A 419 18.96 11.22 6.28
N GLY A 420 18.63 9.93 6.26
CA GLY A 420 17.46 9.42 5.57
C GLY A 420 16.21 9.62 6.42
N GLU A 421 15.24 10.37 5.90
CA GLU A 421 13.96 10.56 6.60
C GLU A 421 12.86 10.87 5.60
N GLY A 422 11.74 10.16 5.70
CA GLY A 422 10.62 10.34 4.78
C GLY A 422 11.00 10.04 3.34
N GLN A 423 11.90 9.08 3.14
CA GLN A 423 12.50 8.73 1.85
C GLN A 423 13.23 9.90 1.17
N ARG A 424 13.71 10.86 1.96
CA ARG A 424 14.54 11.98 1.50
C ARG A 424 15.91 11.91 2.14
N LEU A 425 16.90 12.43 1.42
CA LEU A 425 18.20 12.70 1.99
C LEU A 425 18.24 14.16 2.47
N ARG A 426 18.33 14.34 3.78
CA ARG A 426 18.53 15.64 4.43
C ARG A 426 20.02 15.84 4.68
N ARG A 427 20.63 16.87 4.11
CA ARG A 427 22.06 17.14 4.30
C ARG A 427 22.33 17.53 5.75
N ILE A 428 23.36 16.97 6.37
CA ILE A 428 23.78 17.36 7.72
C ILE A 428 24.78 18.51 7.59
N ALA A 429 24.33 19.75 7.83
CA ALA A 429 25.09 20.96 7.55
C ALA A 429 25.96 21.42 8.74
N GLY A 430 25.50 21.20 9.98
CA GLY A 430 26.24 21.54 11.19
C GLY A 430 27.17 20.42 11.65
N GLU A 431 28.43 20.73 11.95
CA GLU A 431 29.35 19.72 12.53
C GLU A 431 28.90 19.25 13.92
N ASP A 432 28.20 20.13 14.65
CA ASP A 432 27.63 19.89 15.97
C ASP A 432 26.33 19.08 15.93
N ALA A 433 25.65 18.99 14.78
CA ALA A 433 24.44 18.19 14.61
C ALA A 433 24.68 16.71 14.97
N PHE A 434 25.86 16.17 14.66
CA PHE A 434 26.21 14.80 15.03
C PHE A 434 26.22 14.59 16.54
N ALA A 435 26.85 15.50 17.28
CA ALA A 435 26.88 15.44 18.74
C ALA A 435 25.47 15.67 19.31
N ARG A 436 24.75 16.67 18.78
CA ARG A 436 23.41 17.07 19.22
C ARG A 436 22.39 15.95 19.12
N TYR A 437 22.42 15.14 18.05
CA TYR A 437 21.46 14.06 17.82
C TYR A 437 22.01 12.66 18.16
N GLY A 438 23.19 12.57 18.80
CA GLY A 438 23.80 11.29 19.18
C GLY A 438 24.21 10.42 17.98
N TRP A 439 24.52 11.04 16.85
CA TRP A 439 24.83 10.37 15.58
C TRP A 439 26.32 10.13 15.40
N ARG A 440 26.65 8.98 14.84
CA ARG A 440 28.02 8.48 14.68
C ARG A 440 28.38 8.31 13.21
N ARG A 441 29.40 9.03 12.75
CA ARG A 441 29.80 9.09 11.33
C ARG A 441 30.21 7.73 10.77
N GLU A 442 30.80 6.88 11.59
CA GLU A 442 31.20 5.51 11.26
C GLU A 442 30.02 4.58 10.95
N ARG A 443 28.79 4.97 11.33
CA ARG A 443 27.55 4.24 11.00
C ARG A 443 26.95 4.69 9.66
N ALA A 444 27.55 5.65 8.97
CA ALA A 444 27.02 6.14 7.71
C ALA A 444 27.22 5.12 6.57
N LEU A 445 26.13 4.78 5.90
CA LEU A 445 26.13 3.88 4.76
C LEU A 445 26.54 4.61 3.49
N ALA A 446 27.46 4.03 2.72
CA ALA A 446 27.76 4.55 1.38
C ALA A 446 26.54 4.31 0.49
N ILE A 447 25.95 5.39 -0.03
CA ILE A 447 24.85 5.28 -0.98
C ILE A 447 25.40 5.27 -2.42
N PRO A 448 24.97 4.33 -3.28
CA PRO A 448 25.40 4.32 -4.68
C PRO A 448 25.04 5.62 -5.40
N GLU A 449 25.87 6.06 -6.35
CA GLU A 449 25.70 7.34 -7.06
C GLU A 449 24.33 7.45 -7.74
N GLU A 450 23.91 6.42 -8.48
CA GLU A 450 22.60 6.40 -9.14
C GLU A 450 21.43 6.56 -8.14
N VAL A 451 21.54 5.93 -6.97
CA VAL A 451 20.54 6.00 -5.92
C VAL A 451 20.55 7.40 -5.30
N PHE A 452 21.73 7.96 -5.06
CA PHE A 452 21.89 9.31 -4.54
C PHE A 452 21.28 10.37 -5.45
N GLU A 453 21.55 10.31 -6.75
CA GLU A 453 21.05 11.27 -7.74
C GLU A 453 19.52 11.26 -7.86
N ARG A 454 18.92 10.06 -7.85
CA ARG A 454 17.46 9.90 -7.98
C ARG A 454 16.69 10.10 -6.67
N THR A 455 17.36 10.14 -5.53
CA THR A 455 16.71 10.27 -4.22
C THR A 455 16.40 11.73 -3.92
N PRO A 456 15.14 12.10 -3.64
CA PRO A 456 14.77 13.47 -3.34
C PRO A 456 15.53 14.03 -2.14
N LYS A 457 15.89 15.31 -2.22
CA LYS A 457 16.55 16.02 -1.11
C LYS A 457 15.50 16.66 -0.21
N GLY A 458 15.79 16.70 1.09
CA GLY A 458 14.99 17.41 2.08
C GLY A 458 15.70 18.67 2.55
N TYR A 459 15.08 19.39 3.49
CA TYR A 459 15.74 20.51 4.17
C TYR A 459 16.93 20.02 4.99
N ASP A 460 17.99 20.83 4.98
CA ASP A 460 19.18 20.57 5.77
C ASP A 460 18.85 20.41 7.26
N ILE A 461 19.64 19.59 7.93
CA ILE A 461 19.66 19.46 9.38
C ILE A 461 20.78 20.36 9.90
N VAL A 462 20.39 21.31 10.74
CA VAL A 462 21.24 22.32 11.38
C VAL A 462 21.32 22.05 12.88
#